data_AF-A0A7S0YJQ6-F1
#
_entry.id   AF-A0A7S0YJQ6-F1
#
_cell.length_a   1.000
_cell.length_b   1.000
_cell.length_c   1.000
_cell.angle_alpha   90.00
_cell.angle_beta   90.00
_cell.angle_gamma   90.00
#
_symmetry.space_group_name_H-M   'P 1'
#
loop_
_entity.id
_entity.type
_entity.pdbx_description
1 polymer ?
#
loop_
_entity_poly.entity_id
_entity_poly.type
_entity_poly.pdbx_seq_one_letter_code
_entity_poly.pdbx_strand_id
1 'polypeptide(L)'
;MSDRVWVAAERGVIADILSVLKKGFDIDSQNDEGNTLVHCAARHNQLKTLQSLVKHKANLDQPNKDGETALHMASAQGHTEVIHYLISQGANVTLKNRNGRSVASVAASDSVKKFLSNEISKAESKNGESSKSRQGNKGTPKSHGNVDQSPSITPLKSPMPCTSFEDKLVNLDGSKDANPLALLKQFKDTGTLSAKAKKEFLQWKRQERRIHQHESESFVELGEGLDKKEAEMG
;
A
#
# COMPACT_ATOMS: atom_id res chain seq x y z
N MET A 1 -3.55 -23.51 5.83
CA MET A 1 -3.31 -22.21 6.51
C MET A 1 -3.97 -21.05 5.76
N SER A 2 -4.05 -21.11 4.42
CA SER A 2 -4.63 -20.06 3.57
C SER A 2 -6.06 -19.67 3.94
N ASP A 3 -6.93 -20.59 4.35
CA ASP A 3 -8.33 -20.21 4.65
C ASP A 3 -8.49 -19.38 5.92
N ARG A 4 -7.58 -19.54 6.89
CA ARG A 4 -7.67 -18.87 8.19
C ARG A 4 -7.41 -17.37 8.08
N VAL A 5 -6.57 -16.93 7.14
CA VAL A 5 -6.28 -15.48 7.00
C VAL A 5 -7.48 -14.72 6.45
N TRP A 6 -8.27 -15.32 5.57
CA TRP A 6 -9.49 -14.71 5.04
C TRP A 6 -10.51 -14.51 6.16
N VAL A 7 -10.78 -15.55 6.94
CA VAL A 7 -11.68 -15.46 8.11
C VAL A 7 -11.17 -14.45 9.14
N ALA A 8 -9.84 -14.35 9.33
CA ALA A 8 -9.25 -13.34 10.20
C ALA A 8 -9.51 -11.91 9.67
N ALA A 9 -9.42 -11.68 8.36
CA ALA A 9 -9.73 -10.39 7.73
C ALA A 9 -11.21 -10.01 7.87
N GLU A 10 -12.13 -10.98 7.74
CA GLU A 10 -13.57 -10.77 7.93
C GLU A 10 -13.92 -10.42 9.38
N ARG A 11 -13.28 -11.08 10.34
CA ARG A 11 -13.52 -10.90 11.78
C ARG A 11 -12.72 -9.75 12.40
N GLY A 12 -11.76 -9.19 11.66
CA GLY A 12 -10.86 -8.15 12.15
C GLY A 12 -9.78 -8.64 13.12
N VAL A 13 -9.38 -9.90 13.03
CA VAL A 13 -8.32 -10.49 13.87
C VAL A 13 -6.95 -10.13 13.29
N ILE A 14 -6.49 -8.92 13.59
CA ILE A 14 -5.23 -8.36 13.06
C ILE A 14 -4.03 -9.24 13.43
N ALA A 15 -4.01 -9.85 14.61
CA ALA A 15 -2.89 -10.69 15.07
C ALA A 15 -2.62 -11.86 14.12
N ASP A 16 -3.67 -12.55 13.65
CA ASP A 16 -3.54 -13.68 12.73
C ASP A 16 -3.06 -13.23 11.35
N ILE A 17 -3.56 -12.09 10.87
CA ILE A 17 -3.14 -11.48 9.60
C ILE A 17 -1.65 -11.12 9.66
N LEU A 18 -1.23 -10.39 10.70
CA LEU A 18 0.17 -10.00 10.86
C LEU A 18 1.09 -11.21 11.03
N SER A 19 0.62 -12.26 11.70
CA SER A 19 1.36 -13.51 11.87
C SER A 19 1.67 -14.17 10.53
N VAL A 20 0.72 -14.22 9.59
CA VAL A 20 0.97 -14.79 8.27
C VAL A 20 1.78 -13.87 7.36
N LEU A 21 1.59 -12.55 7.43
CA LEU A 21 2.41 -11.59 6.69
C LEU A 21 3.89 -11.71 7.07
N LYS A 22 4.20 -11.90 8.36
CA LYS A 22 5.57 -12.18 8.84
C LYS A 22 6.15 -13.49 8.31
N LYS A 23 5.31 -14.45 7.93
CA LYS A 23 5.72 -15.74 7.34
C LYS A 23 5.88 -15.67 5.81
N GLY A 24 5.78 -14.48 5.22
CA GLY A 24 5.92 -14.27 3.78
C GLY A 24 4.62 -14.45 2.99
N PHE A 25 3.45 -14.41 3.64
CA PHE A 25 2.19 -14.29 2.91
C PHE A 25 2.16 -12.97 2.13
N ASP A 26 1.88 -13.04 0.84
CA ASP A 26 1.72 -11.84 0.02
C ASP A 26 0.39 -11.15 0.32
N ILE A 27 0.46 -9.89 0.73
CA ILE A 27 -0.69 -9.10 1.18
C ILE A 27 -1.75 -8.90 0.10
N ASP A 28 -1.32 -8.91 -1.17
CA ASP A 28 -2.20 -8.75 -2.34
C ASP A 28 -2.63 -10.09 -2.95
N SER A 29 -2.31 -11.20 -2.29
CA SER A 29 -2.86 -12.52 -2.63
C SER A 29 -4.38 -12.45 -2.74
N GLN A 30 -4.93 -13.21 -3.67
CA GLN A 30 -6.36 -13.32 -3.89
C GLN A 30 -6.86 -14.71 -3.49
N ASN A 31 -8.04 -14.77 -2.88
CA ASN A 31 -8.75 -16.02 -2.63
C ASN A 31 -9.46 -16.53 -3.90
N ASP A 32 -10.24 -17.61 -3.76
CA ASP A 32 -10.99 -18.22 -4.87
C ASP A 32 -12.05 -17.31 -5.50
N GLU A 33 -12.41 -16.19 -4.87
CA GLU A 33 -13.32 -15.18 -5.42
C GLU A 33 -12.56 -13.98 -6.03
N GLY A 34 -11.23 -14.01 -6.04
CA GLY A 34 -10.41 -12.86 -6.41
C GLY A 34 -10.33 -11.80 -5.31
N ASN A 35 -10.85 -12.04 -4.12
CA ASN A 35 -10.82 -11.07 -3.03
C ASN A 35 -9.45 -11.07 -2.35
N THR A 36 -8.88 -9.89 -2.15
CA THR A 36 -7.70 -9.68 -1.29
C THR A 36 -8.13 -9.46 0.17
N LEU A 37 -7.16 -9.37 1.09
CA LEU A 37 -7.47 -9.08 2.51
C LEU A 37 -8.20 -7.74 2.68
N VAL A 38 -7.89 -6.75 1.83
CA VAL A 38 -8.54 -5.44 1.82
C VAL A 38 -10.01 -5.57 1.43
N HIS A 39 -10.35 -6.41 0.46
CA HIS A 39 -11.73 -6.71 0.07
C HIS A 39 -12.53 -7.29 1.23
N CYS A 40 -12.01 -8.34 1.87
CA CYS A 40 -12.64 -8.98 3.02
C CYS A 40 -12.86 -8.00 4.18
N ALA A 41 -11.84 -7.19 4.50
CA ALA A 41 -11.92 -6.21 5.58
C ALA A 41 -12.92 -5.08 5.26
N ALA A 42 -12.95 -4.59 4.03
CA ALA A 42 -13.87 -3.53 3.59
C ALA A 42 -15.33 -4.00 3.59
N ARG A 43 -15.59 -5.22 3.10
CA ARG A 43 -16.91 -5.86 3.10
C ARG A 43 -17.46 -6.05 4.50
N HIS A 44 -16.62 -6.27 5.51
CA HIS A 44 -17.04 -6.57 6.89
C HIS A 44 -16.82 -5.43 7.89
N ASN A 45 -16.65 -4.19 7.39
CA ASN A 45 -16.48 -2.99 8.22
C ASN A 45 -15.25 -3.02 9.16
N GLN A 46 -14.17 -3.69 8.76
CA GLN A 46 -12.99 -3.88 9.60
C GLN A 46 -11.97 -2.74 9.43
N LEU A 47 -12.32 -1.54 9.91
CA LEU A 47 -11.50 -0.32 9.73
C LEU A 47 -10.07 -0.47 10.30
N LYS A 48 -9.91 -1.03 11.50
CA LYS A 48 -8.58 -1.22 12.11
C LYS A 48 -7.72 -2.18 11.30
N THR A 49 -8.33 -3.20 10.71
CA THR A 49 -7.65 -4.14 9.82
C THR A 49 -7.20 -3.44 8.56
N LEU A 50 -8.07 -2.65 7.92
CA LEU A 50 -7.68 -1.84 6.76
C LEU A 50 -6.52 -0.90 7.07
N GLN A 51 -6.55 -0.22 8.22
CA GLN A 51 -5.42 0.62 8.66
C GLN A 51 -4.11 -0.17 8.78
N SER A 52 -4.18 -1.39 9.29
CA SER A 52 -3.01 -2.27 9.34
C SER A 52 -2.55 -2.68 7.95
N LEU A 53 -3.46 -3.09 7.07
CA LEU A 53 -3.14 -3.53 5.71
C LEU A 53 -2.52 -2.40 4.88
N VAL A 54 -3.04 -1.18 4.98
CA VAL A 54 -2.47 0.01 4.32
C VAL A 54 -1.07 0.33 4.83
N LYS A 55 -0.81 0.20 6.14
CA LYS A 55 0.56 0.33 6.69
C LYS A 55 1.54 -0.68 6.08
N HIS A 56 1.03 -1.85 5.71
CA HIS A 56 1.78 -2.88 5.00
C HIS A 56 1.71 -2.76 3.47
N LYS A 57 1.29 -1.59 2.95
CA LYS A 57 1.25 -1.24 1.53
C LYS A 57 0.33 -2.12 0.67
N ALA A 58 -0.76 -2.63 1.24
CA ALA A 58 -1.77 -3.36 0.48
C ALA A 58 -2.37 -2.50 -0.66
N ASN A 59 -2.60 -3.11 -1.82
CA ASN A 59 -3.24 -2.46 -2.94
C ASN A 59 -4.76 -2.32 -2.72
N LEU A 60 -5.24 -1.07 -2.70
CA LEU A 60 -6.67 -0.75 -2.50
C LEU A 60 -7.50 -0.87 -3.78
N ASP A 61 -6.85 -0.77 -4.93
CA ASP A 61 -7.50 -0.70 -6.25
C ASP A 61 -7.45 -2.03 -7.00
N GLN A 62 -6.93 -3.08 -6.37
CA GLN A 62 -6.93 -4.43 -6.93
C GLN A 62 -8.38 -4.86 -7.24
N PRO A 63 -8.71 -5.29 -8.47
CA PRO A 63 -10.04 -5.80 -8.78
C PRO A 63 -10.18 -7.28 -8.42
N ASN A 64 -11.33 -7.66 -7.86
CA ASN A 64 -11.72 -9.06 -7.67
C ASN A 64 -12.27 -9.70 -8.96
N LYS A 65 -12.80 -10.93 -8.87
CA LYS A 65 -13.36 -11.63 -10.04
C LYS A 65 -14.58 -10.93 -10.66
N ASP A 66 -15.26 -10.04 -9.96
CA ASP A 66 -16.36 -9.24 -10.51
C ASP A 66 -15.88 -7.86 -11.01
N GLY A 67 -14.58 -7.60 -10.95
CA GLY A 67 -13.98 -6.30 -11.23
C GLY A 67 -14.26 -5.26 -10.13
N GLU A 68 -14.78 -5.70 -8.98
CA GLU A 68 -15.03 -4.83 -7.85
C GLU A 68 -13.74 -4.61 -7.07
N THR A 69 -13.53 -3.37 -6.62
CA THR A 69 -12.46 -3.02 -5.68
C THR A 69 -12.99 -3.05 -4.25
N ALA A 70 -12.09 -2.95 -3.26
CA ALA A 70 -12.50 -2.83 -1.85
C ALA A 70 -13.51 -1.70 -1.60
N LEU A 71 -13.39 -0.58 -2.34
CA LEU A 71 -14.31 0.55 -2.26
C LEU A 71 -15.72 0.21 -2.79
N HIS A 72 -15.83 -0.61 -3.84
CA HIS A 72 -17.12 -1.10 -4.33
C HIS A 72 -17.83 -1.92 -3.25
N MET A 73 -17.10 -2.84 -2.62
CA MET A 73 -17.66 -3.70 -1.57
C MET A 73 -18.11 -2.89 -0.35
N ALA A 74 -17.31 -1.93 0.12
CA ALA A 74 -17.69 -1.05 1.23
C ALA A 74 -18.92 -0.20 0.89
N SER A 75 -19.01 0.29 -0.35
CA SER A 75 -20.14 1.08 -0.85
C SER A 75 -21.43 0.26 -0.90
N ALA A 76 -21.36 -0.98 -1.42
CA ALA A 76 -22.48 -1.90 -1.49
C ALA A 76 -23.00 -2.34 -0.11
N GLN A 77 -22.16 -2.31 0.91
CA GLN A 77 -22.56 -2.58 2.30
C GLN A 77 -22.92 -1.29 3.08
N GLY A 78 -22.66 -0.10 2.52
CA GLY A 78 -22.96 1.17 3.17
C GLY A 78 -22.02 1.52 4.33
N HIS A 79 -20.81 0.98 4.36
CA HIS A 79 -19.83 1.19 5.42
C HIS A 79 -19.14 2.55 5.30
N THR A 80 -19.84 3.62 5.68
CA THR A 80 -19.42 5.02 5.50
C THR A 80 -18.03 5.33 6.04
N GLU A 81 -17.69 4.86 7.25
CA GLU A 81 -16.36 5.08 7.84
C GLU A 81 -15.23 4.45 7.02
N VAL A 82 -15.44 3.22 6.54
CA VAL A 82 -14.50 2.52 5.66
C VAL A 82 -14.37 3.24 4.31
N ILE A 83 -15.49 3.70 3.75
CA ILE A 83 -15.51 4.46 2.48
C ILE A 83 -14.66 5.73 2.60
N HIS A 84 -14.88 6.53 3.66
CA HIS A 84 -14.09 7.72 3.92
C HIS A 84 -12.61 7.39 4.10
N TYR A 85 -12.32 6.32 4.84
CA TYR A 85 -10.94 5.90 5.05
C TYR A 85 -10.26 5.52 3.74
N LEU A 86 -10.85 4.64 2.93
CA LEU A 86 -10.28 4.21 1.65
C LEU A 86 -10.00 5.39 0.70
N ILE A 87 -10.95 6.32 0.57
CA ILE A 87 -10.78 7.53 -0.25
C ILE A 87 -9.66 8.42 0.30
N SER A 88 -9.57 8.57 1.63
CA SER A 88 -8.49 9.33 2.25
C SER A 88 -7.10 8.73 2.01
N GLN A 89 -7.01 7.41 1.79
CA GLN A 89 -5.78 6.71 1.46
C GLN A 89 -5.50 6.70 -0.05
N GLY A 90 -6.32 7.36 -0.86
CA GLY A 90 -6.11 7.50 -2.31
C GLY A 90 -6.72 6.39 -3.16
N ALA A 91 -7.67 5.61 -2.64
CA ALA A 91 -8.39 4.62 -3.45
C ALA A 91 -9.10 5.29 -4.65
N ASN A 92 -9.00 4.69 -5.82
CA ASN A 92 -9.53 5.25 -7.05
C ASN A 92 -11.05 5.09 -7.14
N VAL A 93 -11.77 6.21 -6.97
CA VAL A 93 -13.23 6.28 -7.03
C VAL A 93 -13.80 6.18 -8.46
N THR A 94 -12.98 6.32 -9.50
CA THR A 94 -13.43 6.34 -10.91
C THR A 94 -13.49 4.95 -11.54
N LEU A 95 -12.95 3.94 -10.87
CA LEU A 95 -12.95 2.56 -11.36
C LEU A 95 -14.39 2.04 -11.48
N LYS A 96 -14.60 1.23 -12.51
CA LYS A 96 -15.86 0.55 -12.79
C LYS A 96 -15.66 -0.95 -12.72
N ASN A 97 -16.64 -1.65 -12.16
CA ASN A 97 -16.63 -3.11 -12.13
C ASN A 97 -16.93 -3.71 -13.52
N ARG A 98 -16.94 -5.04 -13.64
CA ARG A 98 -17.18 -5.74 -14.93
C ARG A 98 -18.53 -5.41 -15.56
N ASN A 99 -19.51 -5.00 -14.76
CA ASN A 99 -20.84 -4.59 -15.22
C ASN A 99 -20.89 -3.11 -15.64
N GLY A 100 -19.74 -2.42 -15.68
CA GLY A 100 -19.66 -0.99 -15.98
C GLY A 100 -20.21 -0.09 -14.87
N ARG A 101 -20.48 -0.64 -13.69
CA ARG A 101 -21.02 0.08 -12.53
C ARG A 101 -19.89 0.74 -11.76
N SER A 102 -20.04 2.03 -11.45
CA SER A 102 -19.14 2.78 -10.57
C SER A 102 -19.45 2.52 -9.09
N VAL A 103 -18.51 2.87 -8.20
CA VAL A 103 -18.69 2.78 -6.74
C VAL A 103 -19.95 3.49 -6.22
N ALA A 104 -20.36 4.59 -6.84
CA ALA A 104 -21.58 5.31 -6.47
C ALA A 104 -22.85 4.55 -6.91
N SER A 105 -22.80 3.86 -8.05
CA SER A 105 -23.97 3.14 -8.57
C SER A 105 -24.32 1.88 -7.79
N VAL A 106 -23.35 1.28 -7.09
CA VAL A 106 -23.54 0.12 -6.22
C VAL A 106 -23.82 0.50 -4.77
N ALA A 107 -23.86 1.79 -4.42
CA ALA A 107 -24.03 2.26 -3.06
C ALA A 107 -25.32 1.78 -2.41
N ALA A 108 -25.24 1.35 -1.14
CA ALA A 108 -26.38 0.86 -0.36
C ALA A 108 -27.44 1.93 -0.04
N SER A 109 -27.05 3.20 -0.02
CA SER A 109 -27.94 4.32 0.33
C SER A 109 -27.70 5.54 -0.54
N ASP A 110 -28.73 6.38 -0.68
CA ASP A 110 -28.65 7.63 -1.44
C ASP A 110 -27.63 8.62 -0.87
N SER A 111 -27.41 8.61 0.45
CA SER A 111 -26.42 9.46 1.10
C SER A 111 -25.00 9.10 0.65
N VAL A 112 -24.65 7.81 0.69
CA VAL A 112 -23.35 7.32 0.20
C VAL A 112 -23.21 7.53 -1.30
N LYS A 113 -24.28 7.28 -2.06
CA LYS A 113 -24.31 7.51 -3.52
C LYS A 113 -24.02 8.96 -3.87
N LYS A 114 -24.66 9.92 -3.20
CA LYS A 114 -24.44 11.37 -3.41
C LYS A 114 -23.01 11.76 -3.06
N PHE A 115 -22.50 11.28 -1.93
CA PHE A 115 -21.12 11.53 -1.52
C PHE A 115 -20.11 11.03 -2.57
N LEU A 116 -20.21 9.75 -2.96
CA LEU A 116 -19.30 9.16 -3.95
C LEU A 116 -19.44 9.80 -5.33
N SER A 117 -20.65 10.17 -5.74
CA SER A 117 -20.86 10.88 -7.01
C SER A 117 -20.14 12.23 -7.00
N ASN A 118 -20.18 12.95 -5.88
CA ASN A 118 -19.43 14.20 -5.72
C ASN A 118 -17.92 13.98 -5.79
N GLU A 119 -17.40 12.94 -5.12
CA GLU A 119 -15.97 12.60 -5.17
C GLU A 119 -15.52 12.19 -6.59
N ILE A 120 -16.35 11.47 -7.33
CA ILE A 120 -16.11 11.13 -8.75
C ILE A 120 -16.04 12.40 -9.60
N SER A 121 -17.02 13.31 -9.50
CA SER A 121 -17.03 14.56 -10.26
C SER A 121 -15.78 15.42 -9.98
N LYS A 122 -15.32 15.45 -8.73
CA LYS A 122 -14.07 16.13 -8.34
C LYS A 122 -12.83 15.47 -8.95
N ALA A 123 -12.80 14.14 -9.00
CA ALA A 123 -11.68 13.40 -9.60
C ALA A 123 -11.60 13.64 -11.11
N GLU A 124 -12.73 13.62 -11.81
CA GLU A 124 -12.80 13.87 -13.27
C GLU A 124 -12.38 15.31 -13.63
N SER A 125 -12.77 16.29 -12.82
CA SER A 125 -12.42 17.70 -13.06
C SER A 125 -10.92 17.98 -12.93
N LYS A 126 -10.18 17.17 -12.16
CA LYS A 126 -8.72 17.30 -12.00
C LYS A 126 -7.93 16.62 -13.12
N ASN A 127 -8.57 15.77 -13.94
CA ASN A 127 -7.94 15.07 -15.05
C ASN A 127 -7.93 15.89 -16.37
N GLY A 128 -8.32 17.16 -16.34
CA GLY A 128 -8.27 18.08 -17.50
C GLY A 128 -6.86 18.46 -17.97
N GLU A 129 -5.81 18.10 -17.23
CA GLU A 129 -4.41 18.40 -17.57
C GLU A 129 -3.52 17.14 -17.54
N SER A 130 -3.90 16.06 -18.24
CA SER A 130 -2.92 15.15 -18.85
C SER A 130 -3.58 14.06 -19.71
N SER A 131 -3.15 14.06 -20.97
CA SER A 131 -3.04 12.89 -21.85
C SER A 131 -4.32 12.22 -22.34
N LYS A 132 -4.65 12.58 -23.58
CA LYS A 132 -5.30 11.72 -24.57
C LYS A 132 -4.63 10.33 -24.67
N SER A 133 -5.46 9.37 -25.07
CA SER A 133 -5.16 8.07 -25.70
C SER A 133 -4.69 6.96 -24.74
N ARG A 134 -5.12 5.70 -24.85
CA ARG A 134 -5.71 4.98 -25.99
C ARG A 134 -6.42 3.72 -25.45
N GLN A 135 -7.60 3.45 -25.99
CA GLN A 135 -8.24 2.14 -25.92
C GLN A 135 -7.36 1.06 -26.57
N GLY A 136 -7.44 -0.14 -26.02
CA GLY A 136 -7.32 -1.39 -26.77
C GLY A 136 -5.92 -1.95 -26.94
N ASN A 137 -5.63 -3.09 -26.31
CA ASN A 137 -5.37 -4.30 -27.09
C ASN A 137 -5.52 -5.58 -26.27
N LYS A 138 -6.32 -6.50 -26.83
CA LYS A 138 -6.25 -7.94 -26.57
C LYS A 138 -4.93 -8.45 -27.14
N GLY A 139 -4.23 -9.28 -26.39
CA GLY A 139 -3.07 -10.04 -26.87
C GLY A 139 -2.79 -11.19 -25.92
N THR A 140 -3.22 -12.39 -26.29
CA THR A 140 -2.64 -13.65 -25.80
C THR A 140 -1.19 -13.75 -26.31
N PRO A 141 -0.34 -14.52 -25.62
CA PRO A 141 0.03 -15.80 -26.23
C PRO A 141 0.12 -16.96 -25.24
N LYS A 142 -0.34 -18.14 -25.70
CA LYS A 142 0.10 -19.46 -25.23
C LYS A 142 1.51 -19.73 -25.77
N SER A 143 2.38 -20.41 -25.01
CA SER A 143 2.95 -21.72 -25.36
C SER A 143 4.15 -22.13 -24.46
N HIS A 144 4.10 -23.40 -24.02
CA HIS A 144 5.16 -24.42 -23.83
C HIS A 144 6.52 -23.97 -23.25
N GLY A 145 7.16 -24.62 -22.27
CA GLY A 145 7.09 -25.97 -21.73
C GLY A 145 8.50 -26.38 -21.28
N ASN A 146 8.57 -27.27 -20.29
CA ASN A 146 9.67 -28.20 -19.95
C ASN A 146 10.69 -27.90 -18.83
N VAL A 147 10.55 -28.76 -17.80
CA VAL A 147 11.55 -29.65 -17.17
C VAL A 147 12.60 -29.04 -16.24
N ASP A 148 12.27 -29.11 -14.95
CA ASP A 148 12.96 -29.87 -13.90
C ASP A 148 14.49 -29.99 -13.97
N GLN A 149 15.16 -29.38 -12.99
CA GLN A 149 16.25 -30.02 -12.25
C GLN A 149 16.48 -29.28 -10.93
N SER A 150 16.03 -29.90 -9.84
CA SER A 150 16.60 -29.66 -8.51
C SER A 150 18.04 -30.19 -8.48
N PRO A 151 18.93 -29.57 -7.69
CA PRO A 151 19.39 -30.32 -6.52
C PRO A 151 19.38 -29.50 -5.24
N SER A 152 19.17 -30.25 -4.16
CA SER A 152 18.94 -29.81 -2.79
C SER A 152 20.24 -29.62 -2.00
N ILE A 153 20.08 -28.93 -0.88
CA ILE A 153 20.83 -28.94 0.38
C ILE A 153 21.78 -27.74 0.66
N THR A 154 21.43 -27.14 1.80
CA THR A 154 21.75 -25.90 2.56
C THR A 154 23.09 -26.01 3.34
N PRO A 155 23.50 -25.13 4.32
CA PRO A 155 22.85 -23.95 4.92
C PRO A 155 23.73 -22.70 5.24
N LEU A 156 23.02 -21.60 5.52
CA LEU A 156 23.33 -20.43 6.37
C LEU A 156 24.78 -19.88 6.44
N LYS A 157 24.91 -18.61 6.04
CA LYS A 157 25.54 -17.59 6.88
C LYS A 157 24.72 -16.29 6.87
N SER A 158 23.86 -16.20 7.89
CA SER A 158 23.32 -15.02 8.57
C SER A 158 22.97 -13.75 7.76
N PRO A 159 21.69 -13.32 7.76
CA PRO A 159 21.32 -11.95 7.41
C PRO A 159 21.76 -11.00 8.53
N MET A 160 22.43 -9.91 8.17
CA MET A 160 22.54 -8.76 9.05
C MET A 160 21.14 -8.11 9.17
N PRO A 161 20.76 -7.66 10.38
CA PRO A 161 19.36 -7.45 10.74
C PRO A 161 18.78 -6.23 10.02
N CYS A 162 17.53 -6.34 9.56
CA CYS A 162 16.65 -5.17 9.50
C CYS A 162 16.47 -4.69 10.94
N THR A 163 17.38 -3.82 11.38
CA THR A 163 17.18 -3.09 12.62
C THR A 163 15.95 -2.21 12.41
N SER A 164 14.97 -2.41 13.29
CA SER A 164 13.85 -1.51 13.50
C SER A 164 14.30 -0.05 13.40
N PHE A 165 13.38 0.80 12.98
CA PHE A 165 13.44 2.26 12.93
C PHE A 165 13.87 2.95 14.26
N GLU A 166 14.29 2.19 15.26
CA GLU A 166 14.64 2.59 16.62
C GLU A 166 16.13 2.36 16.98
N ASP A 167 16.93 1.64 16.19
CA ASP A 167 18.29 1.22 16.61
C ASP A 167 19.47 2.06 16.04
N LYS A 168 19.19 3.16 15.33
CA LYS A 168 20.23 4.14 14.92
C LYS A 168 19.88 5.57 15.29
N LEU A 169 19.75 5.81 16.59
CA LEU A 169 19.94 7.15 17.16
C LEU A 169 21.11 7.10 18.16
N VAL A 170 22.30 6.74 17.66
CA VAL A 170 23.54 7.01 18.39
C VAL A 170 23.92 8.46 18.10
N ASN A 171 23.98 9.25 19.17
CA ASN A 171 24.49 10.62 19.17
C ASN A 171 25.89 10.64 18.55
N LEU A 172 26.02 11.28 17.39
CA LEU A 172 27.29 11.77 16.87
C LEU A 172 27.31 13.27 17.13
N ASP A 173 28.24 13.68 17.97
CA ASP A 173 28.34 14.96 18.65
C ASP A 173 27.54 15.03 19.97
N GLY A 174 28.23 15.41 21.04
CA GLY A 174 27.71 15.53 22.39
C GLY A 174 26.83 16.76 22.63
N SER A 175 26.02 17.18 21.65
CA SER A 175 24.98 18.18 21.85
C SER A 175 23.72 17.51 22.40
N LYS A 176 23.43 17.76 23.68
CA LYS A 176 22.08 17.58 24.22
C LYS A 176 21.11 18.40 23.34
N ASP A 177 19.93 17.83 23.08
CA ASP A 177 18.79 18.40 22.32
C ASP A 177 18.88 18.15 20.79
N ALA A 178 17.98 17.42 20.10
CA ALA A 178 16.69 16.84 20.46
C ALA A 178 16.33 15.68 19.51
N ASN A 179 15.91 14.54 20.07
CA ASN A 179 15.28 13.45 19.32
C ASN A 179 13.90 13.93 18.79
N PRO A 180 13.53 13.71 17.52
CA PRO A 180 12.22 14.08 16.97
C PRO A 180 11.03 13.58 17.81
N LEU A 181 11.16 12.41 18.45
CA LEU A 181 10.16 11.86 19.36
C LEU A 181 10.06 12.65 20.67
N ALA A 182 11.18 13.18 21.18
CA ALA A 182 11.19 14.03 22.36
C ALA A 182 10.51 15.37 22.09
N LEU A 183 10.71 15.95 20.90
CA LEU A 183 10.01 17.17 20.47
C LEU A 183 8.50 16.95 20.31
N LEU A 184 8.10 15.80 19.75
CA LEU A 184 6.69 15.42 19.63
C LEU A 184 6.02 15.23 21.00
N LYS A 185 6.73 14.63 21.96
CA LYS A 185 6.24 14.49 23.33
C LYS A 185 6.12 15.85 24.03
N GLN A 186 7.13 16.70 23.93
CA GLN A 186 7.11 18.03 24.52
C GLN A 186 5.96 18.89 23.97
N PHE A 187 5.69 18.83 22.65
CA PHE A 187 4.56 19.53 22.05
C PHE A 187 3.20 19.04 22.57
N LYS A 188 3.05 17.73 22.76
CA LYS A 188 1.82 17.16 23.34
C LYS A 188 1.60 17.61 24.78
N ASP A 189 2.68 17.70 25.56
CA ASP A 189 2.62 18.03 26.98
C ASP A 189 2.45 19.54 27.22
N THR A 190 3.00 20.40 26.35
CA THR A 190 3.08 21.87 26.58
C THR A 190 2.32 22.72 25.55
N GLY A 191 1.81 22.11 24.47
CA GLY A 191 1.09 22.79 23.39
C GLY A 191 1.91 23.80 22.58
N THR A 192 3.17 24.03 22.92
CA THR A 192 4.03 25.05 22.33
C THR A 192 5.43 24.48 22.07
N LEU A 193 5.93 24.70 20.86
CA LEU A 193 7.31 24.35 20.48
C LEU A 193 8.10 25.64 20.28
N SER A 194 9.31 25.69 20.84
CA SER A 194 10.26 26.77 20.58
C SER A 194 10.52 26.90 19.08
N ALA A 195 10.74 28.13 18.61
CA ALA A 195 11.05 28.42 17.21
C ALA A 195 12.30 27.65 16.72
N LYS A 196 13.25 27.38 17.61
CA LYS A 196 14.44 26.57 17.34
C LYS A 196 14.05 25.11 17.03
N ALA A 197 13.26 24.49 17.92
CA ALA A 197 12.77 23.12 17.76
C ALA A 197 11.91 22.92 16.49
N LYS A 198 11.09 23.92 16.13
CA LYS A 198 10.30 23.87 14.87
C LYS A 198 11.19 23.86 13.63
N LYS A 199 12.28 24.65 13.62
CA LYS A 199 13.23 24.68 12.50
C LYS A 199 13.98 23.36 12.37
N GLU A 200 14.44 22.80 13.49
CA GLU A 200 15.16 21.51 13.52
C GLU A 200 14.28 20.35 13.05
N PHE A 201 13.02 20.30 13.49
CA PHE A 201 12.07 19.28 13.01
C PHE A 201 11.80 19.37 11.50
N LEU A 202 11.69 20.60 10.96
CA LEU A 202 11.48 20.80 9.54
C LEU A 202 12.73 20.44 8.72
N GLN A 203 13.92 20.68 9.26
CA GLN A 203 15.19 20.27 8.67
C GLN A 203 15.33 18.75 8.62
N TRP A 204 14.95 18.05 9.71
CA TRP A 204 14.87 16.59 9.74
C TRP A 204 13.89 16.04 8.69
N LYS A 205 12.67 16.60 8.58
CA LYS A 205 11.69 16.21 7.55
C LYS A 205 12.17 16.43 6.11
N ARG A 206 13.06 17.41 5.86
CA ARG A 206 13.69 17.60 4.55
C ARG A 206 14.76 16.55 4.29
N GLN A 207 15.52 16.17 5.32
CA GLN A 207 16.54 15.13 5.24
C GLN A 207 15.91 13.76 4.95
N GLU A 208 14.81 13.42 5.62
CA GLU A 208 14.06 12.17 5.44
C GLU A 208 13.52 11.99 4.00
N ARG A 209 13.00 13.07 3.40
CA ARG A 209 12.61 13.05 1.98
C ARG A 209 13.77 12.77 1.04
N ARG A 210 14.97 13.22 1.38
CA ARG A 210 16.18 13.03 0.57
C ARG A 210 16.66 11.56 0.61
N ILE A 211 16.50 10.88 1.73
CA ILE A 211 16.82 9.45 1.89
C ILE A 211 15.89 8.58 1.03
N HIS A 212 14.59 8.88 1.05
CA HIS A 212 13.62 8.18 0.19
C HIS A 212 13.80 8.45 -1.31
N GLN A 213 14.43 9.57 -1.67
CA GLN A 213 14.75 9.88 -3.06
C GLN A 213 16.01 9.13 -3.56
N HIS A 214 16.99 8.93 -2.69
CA HIS A 214 18.19 8.15 -3.01
C HIS A 214 17.93 6.64 -3.07
N GLU A 215 16.94 6.11 -2.34
CA GLU A 215 16.46 4.72 -2.50
C GLU A 215 15.75 4.49 -3.83
N SER A 216 15.11 5.52 -4.42
CA SER A 216 14.58 5.42 -5.79
C SER A 216 15.65 5.56 -6.87
N GLU A 217 16.72 6.32 -6.63
CA GLU A 217 17.81 6.52 -7.60
C GLU A 217 18.84 5.38 -7.57
N SER A 218 19.12 4.78 -6.40
CA SER A 218 19.97 3.58 -6.29
C SER A 218 19.35 2.32 -6.92
N PHE A 219 18.04 2.31 -7.14
CA PHE A 219 17.35 1.24 -7.89
C PHE A 219 17.45 1.44 -9.42
N VAL A 220 17.65 2.67 -9.90
CA VAL A 220 17.82 2.97 -11.33
C VAL A 220 19.25 2.67 -11.79
N GLU A 221 20.25 2.86 -10.93
CA GLU A 221 21.67 2.62 -11.27
C GLU A 221 22.09 1.13 -11.34
N LEU A 222 21.22 0.21 -10.89
CA LEU A 222 21.39 -1.24 -11.08
C LEU A 222 20.76 -1.76 -12.40
N GLY A 223 20.00 -0.92 -13.11
CA GLY A 223 19.36 -1.26 -14.39
C GLY A 223 20.21 -0.97 -15.63
N GLU A 224 21.24 -0.13 -15.53
CA GLU A 224 22.08 0.28 -16.68
C GLU A 224 23.44 -0.45 -16.76
N GLY A 225 23.64 -1.48 -15.94
CA GLY A 225 24.89 -2.25 -15.87
C GLY A 225 24.92 -3.58 -16.66
N LEU A 226 23.83 -3.94 -17.36
CA LEU A 226 23.66 -5.27 -17.97
C LEU A 226 23.69 -5.30 -19.51
N ASP A 227 24.11 -4.22 -20.18
CA ASP A 227 24.28 -4.19 -21.66
C ASP A 227 25.75 -4.10 -22.13
N LYS A 228 26.74 -4.27 -21.23
CA LYS A 228 28.18 -4.18 -21.59
C LYS A 228 29.00 -5.46 -21.45
N LYS A 229 28.37 -6.64 -21.29
CA LYS A 229 29.11 -7.92 -21.20
C LYS A 229 28.80 -8.97 -22.26
N GLU A 230 27.99 -8.67 -23.27
CA GLU A 230 27.78 -9.57 -24.43
C GLU A 230 28.53 -9.15 -25.71
N ALA A 231 29.47 -8.19 -25.63
CA ALA A 231 30.30 -7.78 -26.77
C ALA A 231 31.77 -8.21 -26.71
N GLU A 232 32.22 -8.96 -25.69
CA GLU A 232 33.59 -9.47 -25.56
C GLU A 232 33.64 -10.97 -25.22
N MET A 233 32.83 -11.77 -25.90
CA MET A 233 33.13 -13.21 -26.08
C MET A 233 32.96 -13.55 -27.56
N GLY A 234 33.91 -13.05 -28.36
CA GLY A 234 34.36 -13.68 -29.59
C GLY A 234 35.47 -14.67 -29.26
#